data_AF-A0A5N5ZCZ3-F1
#
_entry.id   AF-A0A5N5ZCZ3-F1
#
_cell.length_a   1.000
_cell.length_b   1.000
_cell.length_c   1.000
_cell.angle_alpha   90.00
_cell.angle_beta   90.00
_cell.angle_gamma   90.00
#
_symmetry.space_group_name_H-M   'P 1'
#
loop_
_entity.id
_entity.type
_entity.pdbx_description
1 polymer ?
#
loop_
_entity_poly.entity_id
_entity_poly.type
_entity_poly.pdbx_seq_one_letter_code
_entity_poly.pdbx_strand_id
1 'polypeptide(L)'
;MTQSENDKWLMDAEVQSQITYEKGRWVVSLIFIDTKDPNRILIKKINDYRSQRLAEIAALHMKNTAAKDVRGTQKVTKDAYNFNNN
;
A
#
# COMPACT_ATOMS: atom_id res chain seq x y z
N MET A 1 18.54 -12.43 6.37
CA MET A 1 18.07 -11.49 5.32
C MET A 1 18.49 -10.10 5.77
N THR A 2 19.46 -9.49 5.09
CA THR A 2 20.02 -8.19 5.43
C THR A 2 18.99 -7.10 5.17
N GLN A 3 18.33 -6.65 6.24
CA GLN A 3 17.47 -5.48 6.25
C GLN A 3 18.37 -4.26 6.02
N SER A 4 18.31 -3.68 4.83
CA SER A 4 19.10 -2.48 4.53
C SER A 4 18.56 -1.34 5.40
N GLU A 5 19.43 -0.50 5.95
CA GLU A 5 18.98 0.61 6.82
C GLU A 5 18.00 1.57 6.14
N ASN A 6 17.90 1.51 4.80
CA ASN A 6 16.97 2.25 3.97
C ASN A 6 15.51 1.77 4.06
N ASP A 7 15.21 0.66 4.74
CA ASP A 7 13.84 0.13 4.88
C ASP A 7 13.21 0.43 6.25
N LYS A 8 13.87 1.20 7.12
CA LYS A 8 13.32 1.59 8.44
C LYS A 8 12.01 2.36 8.30
N TRP A 9 11.88 3.20 7.27
CA TRP A 9 10.64 3.95 7.01
C TRP A 9 9.48 3.05 6.57
N LEU A 10 9.76 1.87 5.99
CA LEU A 10 8.74 0.90 5.61
C LEU A 10 7.96 0.36 6.82
N MET A 11 8.55 0.45 8.01
CA MET A 11 7.91 0.08 9.27
C MET A 11 6.86 1.10 9.72
N ASP A 12 7.10 2.38 9.45
CA ASP A 12 6.21 3.49 9.81
C ASP A 12 5.25 3.86 8.66
N ALA A 13 5.40 3.23 7.49
CA ALA A 13 4.67 3.59 6.27
C ALA A 13 3.19 3.22 6.34
N GLU A 14 2.34 4.10 5.80
CA GLU A 14 0.95 3.77 5.53
C GLU A 14 0.87 2.78 4.36
N VAL A 15 0.14 1.69 4.56
CA VAL A 15 -0.10 0.69 3.53
C VAL A 15 -1.50 0.85 2.95
N GLN A 16 -1.56 1.15 1.66
CA GLN A 16 -2.78 1.13 0.87
C GLN A 16 -2.74 0.01 -0.17
N SER A 17 -3.92 -0.46 -0.58
CA SER A 17 -4.06 -1.49 -1.62
C SER A 17 -4.75 -0.88 -2.85
N GLN A 18 -4.19 -1.11 -4.03
CA GLN A 18 -4.76 -0.66 -5.29
C GLN A 18 -5.00 -1.86 -6.20
N ILE A 19 -6.14 -1.84 -6.88
CA ILE A 19 -6.50 -2.82 -7.91
C ILE A 19 -6.51 -2.10 -9.25
N THR A 20 -5.79 -2.63 -10.22
CA THR A 20 -5.70 -2.07 -11.58
C THR A 20 -5.96 -3.17 -12.60
N TYR A 21 -6.57 -2.82 -13.74
CA TYR A 21 -6.74 -3.76 -14.84
C TYR A 21 -5.63 -3.55 -15.87
N GLU A 22 -4.73 -4.52 -15.99
CA GLU A 22 -3.59 -4.48 -16.89
C GLU A 22 -3.56 -5.76 -17.74
N LYS A 23 -3.45 -5.62 -19.07
CA LYS A 23 -3.24 -6.74 -20.01
C LYS A 23 -4.20 -7.92 -19.82
N GLY A 24 -5.48 -7.63 -19.57
CA GLY A 24 -6.50 -8.67 -19.40
C GLY A 24 -6.60 -9.23 -17.97
N ARG A 25 -5.83 -8.70 -17.02
CA ARG A 25 -5.75 -9.21 -15.64
C ARG A 25 -5.90 -8.12 -14.61
N TRP A 26 -6.39 -8.50 -13.44
CA TRP A 26 -6.59 -7.63 -12.30
C TRP A 26 -5.37 -7.70 -11.38
N VAL A 27 -4.53 -6.68 -11.43
CA VAL A 27 -3.29 -6.59 -10.66
C VAL A 27 -3.58 -5.92 -9.33
N VAL A 28 -3.22 -6.60 -8.24
CA VAL A 28 -3.25 -6.06 -6.88
C VAL A 28 -1.86 -5.57 -6.53
N SER A 29 -1.76 -4.29 -6.19
CA SER A 29 -0.54 -3.64 -5.74
C SER A 29 -0.71 -3.11 -4.32
N LEU A 30 0.35 -3.18 -3.53
CA LEU A 30 0.46 -2.46 -2.26
C LEU A 30 1.25 -1.19 -2.46
N ILE A 31 0.73 -0.10 -1.93
CA ILE A 31 1.34 1.22 -1.94
C ILE A 31 1.76 1.50 -0.50
N PHE A 32 3.06 1.65 -0.29
CA PHE A 32 3.65 2.06 0.97
C PHE A 32 3.97 3.54 0.87
N ILE A 33 3.38 4.35 1.74
CA ILE A 33 3.56 5.80 1.77
C ILE A 33 4.30 6.12 3.06
N ASP A 34 5.47 6.75 2.98
CA ASP A 34 6.19 7.20 4.17
C ASP A 34 5.34 8.24 4.91
N THR A 35 5.09 8.01 6.19
CA THR A 35 4.29 8.90 7.03
C THR A 35 5.04 10.19 7.38
N LYS A 36 6.36 10.21 7.24
CA LYS A 36 7.23 11.37 7.50
C LYS A 36 7.50 12.21 6.25
N ASP A 37 7.49 11.59 5.07
CA ASP A 37 7.65 12.27 3.78
C ASP A 37 6.69 11.66 2.74
N PRO A 38 5.52 12.27 2.50
CA PRO A 38 4.51 11.71 1.60
C PRO A 38 4.95 11.63 0.13
N ASN A 39 6.08 12.25 -0.26
CA ASN A 39 6.65 12.09 -1.59
C ASN A 39 7.40 10.76 -1.75
N ARG A 40 7.73 10.09 -0.64
CA ARG A 40 8.40 8.80 -0.63
C ARG A 40 7.38 7.67 -0.64
N ILE A 41 7.08 7.22 -1.86
CA ILE A 41 6.11 6.16 -2.12
C ILE A 41 6.82 4.94 -2.70
N LEU A 42 6.50 3.75 -2.20
CA LEU A 42 6.91 2.48 -2.80
C LEU A 42 5.66 1.71 -3.25
N ILE A 43 5.58 1.42 -4.54
CA ILE A 43 4.51 0.59 -5.10
C ILE A 43 5.08 -0.80 -5.37
N LYS A 44 4.44 -1.82 -4.80
CA LYS A 44 4.81 -3.22 -5.00
C LYS A 44 3.63 -4.00 -5.56
N LYS A 45 3.77 -4.49 -6.79
CA LYS A 45 2.84 -5.46 -7.38
C LYS A 45 2.95 -6.77 -6.61
N ILE A 46 1.83 -7.25 -6.08
CA ILE A 46 1.81 -8.48 -5.28
C ILE A 46 1.41 -9.67 -6.14
N ASN A 47 0.29 -9.56 -6.84
CA ASN A 47 -0.22 -10.64 -7.67
C ASN A 47 -1.23 -10.14 -8.71
N ASP A 48 -1.46 -10.96 -9.72
CA ASP A 48 -2.47 -10.75 -10.75
C ASP A 48 -3.56 -11.83 -10.67
N TYR A 49 -4.81 -11.41 -10.90
CA TYR A 49 -5.99 -12.25 -10.80
C TYR A 49 -6.78 -12.23 -12.10
N ARG A 50 -7.44 -13.34 -12.39
CA ARG A 50 -8.27 -13.48 -13.60
C ARG A 50 -9.61 -12.75 -13.51
N SER A 51 -10.09 -12.46 -12.29
CA SER A 51 -11.36 -11.75 -12.08
C SER A 51 -11.20 -10.65 -11.05
N GLN A 52 -12.02 -9.60 -11.21
CA GLN A 52 -12.04 -8.45 -10.32
C GLN A 52 -12.35 -8.85 -8.89
N ARG A 53 -13.36 -9.70 -8.71
CA ARG A 53 -13.80 -10.18 -7.40
C ARG A 53 -12.69 -10.90 -6.63
N LEU A 54 -11.86 -11.69 -7.32
CA LEU A 54 -10.71 -12.34 -6.68
C LEU A 54 -9.65 -11.33 -6.24
N ALA A 55 -9.38 -10.32 -7.07
CA ALA A 55 -8.49 -9.21 -6.72
C ALA A 55 -9.01 -8.40 -5.52
N GLU A 56 -10.32 -8.16 -5.45
CA GLU A 56 -10.96 -7.44 -4.34
C GLU A 56 -10.86 -8.21 -3.02
N ILE A 57 -11.15 -9.51 -3.04
CA ILE A 57 -11.00 -10.39 -1.87
C ILE A 57 -9.53 -10.39 -1.42
N ALA A 58 -8.60 -10.56 -2.35
CA ALA A 58 -7.17 -10.54 -2.05
C ALA A 58 -6.72 -9.21 -1.46
N ALA A 59 -7.13 -8.08 -2.04
CA ALA A 59 -6.83 -6.74 -1.53
C ALA A 59 -7.40 -6.52 -0.12
N LEU A 60 -8.64 -6.96 0.13
CA LEU A 60 -9.26 -6.88 1.45
C LEU A 60 -8.50 -7.71 2.50
N HIS A 61 -8.11 -8.94 2.14
CA HIS A 61 -7.28 -9.77 3.01
C HIS A 61 -5.93 -9.12 3.30
N MET A 62 -5.27 -8.55 2.29
CA MET A 62 -3.99 -7.85 2.48
C MET A 62 -4.13 -6.62 3.36
N LYS A 63 -5.19 -5.82 3.16
CA LYS A 63 -5.50 -4.68 4.03
C LYS A 63 -5.72 -5.12 5.48
N ASN A 64 -6.45 -6.21 5.68
CA ASN A 64 -6.71 -6.75 7.03
C ASN A 64 -5.44 -7.31 7.68
N THR A 65 -4.57 -7.96 6.92
CA THR A 65 -3.28 -8.45 7.41
C THR A 65 -2.34 -7.28 7.76
N ALA A 66 -2.31 -6.24 6.92
CA ALA A 66 -1.56 -5.02 7.20
C ALA A 66 -2.09 -4.28 8.44
N ALA A 67 -3.41 -4.18 8.61
CA ALA A 67 -4.04 -3.57 9.78
C ALA A 67 -3.86 -4.37 11.07
N LYS A 68 -3.67 -5.69 10.96
CA LYS A 68 -3.38 -6.60 12.08
C LYS A 68 -1.88 -6.71 12.38
N ASP A 69 -1.01 -6.14 11.55
CA ASP A 69 0.41 -6.07 11.87
C ASP A 69 0.58 -5.21 13.13
N VAL A 70 1.12 -5.83 14.17
CA VAL A 70 1.23 -5.33 15.56
C VAL A 70 2.07 -4.05 15.66
N ARG A 71 2.71 -3.65 14.56
CA ARG A 71 3.49 -2.42 14.38
C ARG A 71 2.63 -1.16 14.26
N GLY A 72 1.31 -1.31 14.12
CA GLY A 72 0.37 -0.21 14.06
C GLY A 72 0.55 0.59 12.79
N THR A 73 -0.14 0.21 11.70
CA THR A 73 -0.29 1.07 10.53
C THR A 73 -0.74 2.46 11.00
N GLN A 74 0.20 3.40 11.04
CA GLN A 74 -0.02 4.76 11.46
C GLN A 74 -0.81 5.41 10.33
N LYS A 75 -2.13 5.42 10.47
CA LYS A 75 -3.04 5.99 9.48
C LYS A 75 -2.72 7.47 9.35
N VAL A 76 -2.29 7.92 8.18
CA VAL A 76 -2.22 9.35 7.91
C VAL A 76 -3.67 9.84 7.87
N THR A 77 -3.99 10.85 8.67
CA THR A 77 -5.29 11.50 8.64
C THR A 77 -5.57 12.00 7.22
N LYS A 78 -6.81 11.82 6.75
CA LYS A 78 -7.25 12.19 5.40
C LYS A 78 -6.97 13.67 5.05
N ASP A 79 -6.78 14.50 6.06
CA ASP A 79 -6.50 15.94 5.98
C ASP A 79 -5.00 16.29 5.87
N ALA A 80 -4.09 15.32 5.82
CA ALA A 80 -2.66 15.57 5.62
C ALA A 80 -2.32 15.99 4.18
N TYR A 81 -3.25 15.79 3.24
CA TYR A 81 -3.07 16.16 1.85
C TYR A 81 -3.79 17.48 1.54
N ASN A 82 -3.12 18.61 1.80
CA ASN A 82 -3.46 19.87 1.13
C ASN A 82 -2.86 19.83 -0.27
N PHE A 83 -3.57 19.22 -1.23
CA PHE A 83 -3.32 19.49 -2.65
C PHE A 83 -3.70 20.95 -2.94
N ASN A 84 -2.80 21.88 -2.64
CA ASN A 84 -2.96 23.27 -3.02
C ASN A 84 -2.65 23.37 -4.52
N ASN A 85 -3.70 23.47 -5.33
CA ASN A 85 -3.59 23.74 -6.75
C ASN A 85 -3.45 25.26 -6.93
N ASN A 86 -2.23 25.73 -7.15
CA ASN A 86 -1.97 27.10 -7.60
C ASN A 86 -1.21 27.06 -8.92
#